data_AF-A0A7X8KB04-F1
#
_entry.id   AF-A0A7X8KB04-F1
#
_cell.length_a   1.000
_cell.length_b   1.000
_cell.length_c   1.000
_cell.angle_alpha   90.00
_cell.angle_beta   90.00
_cell.angle_gamma   90.00
#
_symmetry.space_group_name_H-M   'P 1'
#
loop_
_entity.id
_entity.type
_entity.pdbx_description
1 polymer ?
#
loop_
_entity_poly.entity_id
_entity_poly.type
_entity_poly.pdbx_seq_one_letter_code
_entity_poly.pdbx_strand_id
1 'polypeptide(L)'
;MFRPVNPKVDFPKMEEGVLQFWEERNIFKKSIEYRPEEKEYVFYDGPPFATGLPHFGHIVPGTIKDTIPRYQTMKGRRVNRRFGWDCHGLPVEYEIEKSEGISGYSAIVEFGVARFNEMCRSIVLRYTKEWEITIKRTGRWVDWEDSYRTMDLSYMESIWWVFKTLYEKGYIYEGYNILPYSPKLASPLSNFEVNLGGYQDVKDPALTVRFKVDGEENTYFLAWTTTPWTLPSNLALSFGPQIEYVKVLDKRDGNYYILGKDRLSHYYTDEELYEVVDTRKGSFYEGLHYEPLFPYFADEKEKSGAFVTVLGDYVTTEDGSGIVHTAPGFGEDDYQVLKGTGIPTICPIDMECNFTEEVSDYAGRFVKDCDDDIIEYLKEHNLLFLEETIVHPYPFCYRTKMPLIYRAMSSWFVDIDQIKPFMLAANEQIYWMPEHLKYGRFGKWLEGAHDWSISRNRFWGNPIPVW
;
A
#
# COMPACT_ATOMS: atom_id res chain seq x y z
N MET A 1 62.40 -23.30 2.41
CA MET A 1 61.90 -24.29 3.40
C MET A 1 60.52 -23.85 3.83
N PHE A 2 59.50 -24.71 3.74
CA PHE A 2 58.13 -24.35 4.12
C PHE A 2 57.97 -24.34 5.65
N ARG A 3 56.99 -23.57 6.16
CA ARG A 3 56.66 -23.57 7.59
C ARG A 3 56.01 -24.91 7.96
N PRO A 4 56.38 -25.55 9.07
CA PRO A 4 55.75 -26.79 9.53
C PRO A 4 54.27 -26.55 9.85
N VAL A 5 53.40 -27.47 9.42
CA VAL A 5 51.95 -27.38 9.61
C VAL A 5 51.56 -28.12 10.89
N ASN A 6 50.81 -27.44 11.77
CA ASN A 6 50.22 -28.08 12.94
C ASN A 6 48.95 -28.86 12.51
N PRO A 7 48.84 -30.19 12.77
CA PRO A 7 47.66 -30.96 12.42
C PRO A 7 46.38 -30.54 13.17
N LYS A 8 46.50 -29.82 14.29
CA LYS A 8 45.39 -29.13 14.95
C LYS A 8 45.35 -27.67 14.48
N VAL A 9 44.72 -27.44 13.33
CA VAL A 9 44.57 -26.11 12.75
C VAL A 9 43.41 -25.38 13.42
N ASP A 10 43.68 -24.17 13.92
CA ASP A 10 42.66 -23.22 14.38
C ASP A 10 42.33 -22.28 13.22
N PHE A 11 41.28 -22.62 12.47
CA PHE A 11 40.83 -21.82 11.32
C PHE A 11 40.41 -20.41 11.71
N PRO A 12 39.60 -20.19 12.78
CA PRO A 12 39.27 -18.83 13.24
C PRO A 12 40.50 -17.94 13.47
N LYS A 13 41.52 -18.46 14.15
CA LYS A 13 42.76 -17.71 14.42
C LYS A 13 43.61 -17.51 13.16
N MET A 14 43.62 -18.47 12.25
CA MET A 14 44.29 -18.34 10.96
C MET A 14 43.64 -17.23 10.11
N GLU A 15 42.31 -17.17 10.09
CA GLU A 15 41.57 -16.10 9.39
C GLU A 15 41.89 -14.72 9.95
N GLU A 16 41.95 -14.55 11.27
CA GLU A 16 42.36 -13.28 11.91
C GLU A 16 43.75 -12.82 11.42
N GLY A 17 44.71 -13.75 11.35
CA GLY A 17 46.05 -13.43 10.83
C GLY A 17 46.05 -13.05 9.34
N VAL A 18 45.17 -13.65 8.54
CA VAL A 18 45.00 -13.30 7.12
C VAL A 18 44.31 -11.95 6.94
N LEU A 19 43.29 -11.65 7.75
CA LEU A 19 42.59 -10.36 7.75
C LEU A 19 43.57 -9.23 8.10
N GLN A 20 44.38 -9.40 9.14
CA GLN A 20 45.42 -8.45 9.53
C GLN A 20 46.42 -8.22 8.37
N PHE A 21 46.88 -9.29 7.73
CA PHE A 21 47.77 -9.19 6.57
C PHE A 21 47.14 -8.42 5.40
N TRP A 22 45.84 -8.61 5.14
CA TRP A 22 45.13 -7.87 4.08
C TRP A 22 45.00 -6.39 4.39
N GLU A 23 44.71 -6.04 5.64
CA GLU A 23 44.56 -4.67 6.12
C GLU A 23 45.90 -3.92 6.09
N GLU A 24 46.94 -4.43 6.77
CA GLU A 24 48.27 -3.79 6.84
C GLU A 24 48.88 -3.52 5.47
N ARG A 25 48.55 -4.35 4.48
CA ARG A 25 49.10 -4.25 3.12
C ARG A 25 48.16 -3.59 2.12
N ASN A 26 46.97 -3.12 2.55
CA ASN A 26 45.96 -2.52 1.68
C ASN A 26 45.62 -3.40 0.47
N ILE A 27 45.46 -4.72 0.70
CA ILE A 27 45.32 -5.71 -0.38
C ILE A 27 44.05 -5.45 -1.21
N PHE A 28 42.94 -5.08 -0.58
CA PHE A 28 41.71 -4.76 -1.29
C PHE A 28 41.89 -3.56 -2.23
N LYS A 29 42.40 -2.43 -1.71
CA LYS A 29 42.66 -1.21 -2.50
C LYS A 29 43.61 -1.49 -3.68
N LYS A 30 44.72 -2.19 -3.43
CA LYS A 30 45.65 -2.62 -4.49
C LYS A 30 44.99 -3.52 -5.54
N SER A 31 44.05 -4.36 -5.14
CA SER A 31 43.32 -5.23 -6.08
C SER A 31 42.46 -4.43 -7.07
N ILE A 32 42.04 -3.22 -6.70
CA ILE A 32 41.34 -2.30 -7.59
C ILE A 32 42.35 -1.49 -8.41
N GLU A 33 43.30 -0.83 -7.74
CA GLU A 33 44.23 0.12 -8.35
C GLU A 33 45.18 -0.50 -9.40
N TYR A 34 45.58 -1.76 -9.23
CA TYR A 34 46.44 -2.46 -10.19
C TYR A 34 45.76 -2.78 -11.52
N ARG A 35 44.47 -2.45 -11.67
CA ARG A 35 43.70 -2.72 -12.88
C ARG A 35 43.30 -1.40 -13.54
N PRO A 36 43.45 -1.30 -14.87
CA PRO A 36 43.13 -0.09 -15.62
C PRO A 36 41.63 0.22 -15.57
N GLU A 37 41.27 1.50 -15.62
CA GLU A 37 39.87 1.97 -15.50
C GLU A 37 39.01 1.49 -16.68
N GLU A 38 39.60 1.33 -17.87
CA GLU A 38 38.92 0.85 -19.07
C GLU A 38 38.45 -0.62 -18.97
N LYS A 39 38.93 -1.37 -17.97
CA LYS A 39 38.50 -2.74 -17.67
C LYS A 39 37.47 -2.79 -16.54
N GLU A 40 36.67 -1.74 -16.39
CA GLU A 40 35.63 -1.68 -15.37
C GLU A 40 34.63 -2.84 -15.49
N TYR A 41 34.20 -3.29 -14.32
CA TYR A 41 33.01 -4.10 -14.13
C TYR A 41 32.23 -3.44 -12.99
N VAL A 42 31.09 -2.83 -13.34
CA VAL A 42 30.25 -2.10 -12.41
C VAL A 42 29.46 -3.10 -11.56
N PHE A 43 29.52 -2.93 -10.24
CA PHE A 43 28.78 -3.71 -9.27
C PHE A 43 28.00 -2.75 -8.37
N TYR A 44 26.69 -2.94 -8.29
CA TYR A 44 25.83 -2.21 -7.36
C TYR A 44 25.51 -3.08 -6.15
N ASP A 45 25.71 -2.51 -4.97
CA ASP A 45 25.41 -3.16 -3.71
C ASP A 45 24.03 -2.73 -3.22
N GLY A 46 23.08 -3.66 -3.11
CA GLY A 46 21.79 -3.38 -2.50
C GLY A 46 22.00 -2.94 -1.04
N PRO A 47 21.62 -1.71 -0.66
CA PRO A 47 21.93 -1.14 0.64
C PRO A 47 21.05 -1.79 1.73
N PRO A 48 21.61 -2.38 2.80
CA PRO A 48 20.82 -2.83 3.93
C PRO A 48 20.28 -1.65 4.76
N PHE A 49 19.17 -1.88 5.46
CA PHE A 49 18.69 -0.97 6.51
C PHE A 49 19.65 -0.96 7.70
N ALA A 50 19.95 0.24 8.20
CA ALA A 50 20.80 0.43 9.38
C ALA A 50 19.99 0.42 10.69
N THR A 51 19.13 -0.58 10.91
CA THR A 51 18.19 -0.63 12.04
C THR A 51 18.44 -1.77 13.03
N GLY A 52 19.41 -2.66 12.76
CA GLY A 52 19.68 -3.80 13.61
C GLY A 52 21.02 -4.47 13.31
N LEU A 53 21.33 -5.55 14.03
CA LEU A 53 22.54 -6.35 13.80
C LEU A 53 22.38 -7.27 12.57
N PRO A 54 23.48 -7.60 11.87
CA PRO A 54 23.41 -8.50 10.73
C PRO A 54 23.06 -9.94 11.16
N HIS A 55 22.07 -10.56 10.52
CA HIS A 55 21.76 -12.00 10.64
C HIS A 55 22.16 -12.77 9.37
N PHE A 56 21.97 -14.10 9.35
CA PHE A 56 22.35 -14.97 8.23
C PHE A 56 21.77 -14.55 6.87
N GLY A 57 20.60 -13.92 6.87
CA GLY A 57 19.97 -13.37 5.67
C GLY A 57 20.77 -12.24 5.02
N HIS A 58 21.66 -11.58 5.76
CA HIS A 58 22.62 -10.61 5.22
C HIS A 58 23.94 -11.26 4.81
N ILE A 59 24.38 -12.27 5.56
CA ILE A 59 25.66 -12.94 5.32
C ILE A 59 25.63 -13.73 4.01
N VAL A 60 24.56 -14.47 3.72
CA VAL A 60 24.46 -15.28 2.49
C VAL A 60 24.52 -14.43 1.22
N PRO A 61 23.69 -13.38 1.03
CA PRO A 61 23.86 -12.46 -0.09
C PRO A 61 25.20 -11.75 -0.06
N GLY A 62 25.70 -11.37 1.12
CA GLY A 62 27.02 -10.76 1.29
C GLY A 62 28.15 -11.62 0.71
N THR A 63 28.13 -12.93 0.93
CA THR A 63 29.09 -13.89 0.38
C THR A 63 29.01 -13.97 -1.14
N ILE A 64 27.81 -14.00 -1.72
CA ILE A 64 27.62 -13.98 -3.19
C ILE A 64 28.16 -12.66 -3.77
N LYS A 65 27.80 -11.54 -3.12
CA LYS A 65 28.24 -10.17 -3.45
C LYS A 65 29.74 -9.93 -3.24
N ASP A 66 30.47 -10.82 -2.59
CA ASP A 66 31.93 -10.78 -2.51
C ASP A 66 32.59 -11.75 -3.52
N THR A 67 32.02 -12.95 -3.66
CA THR A 67 32.52 -14.01 -4.54
C THR A 67 32.55 -13.56 -6.00
N ILE A 68 31.45 -12.96 -6.50
CA ILE A 68 31.37 -12.54 -7.90
C ILE A 68 32.37 -11.40 -8.22
N PRO A 69 32.44 -10.31 -7.43
CA PRO A 69 33.48 -9.30 -7.63
C PRO A 69 34.90 -9.85 -7.54
N ARG A 70 35.21 -10.75 -6.60
CA ARG A 70 36.53 -11.40 -6.53
C ARG A 70 36.84 -12.19 -7.79
N TYR A 71 35.91 -12.98 -8.29
CA TYR A 71 36.06 -13.72 -9.53
C TYR A 71 36.33 -12.79 -10.72
N GLN A 72 35.58 -11.70 -10.87
CA GLN A 72 35.81 -10.73 -11.94
C GLN A 72 37.15 -10.02 -11.81
N THR A 73 37.54 -9.66 -10.58
CA THR A 73 38.88 -9.14 -10.29
C THR A 73 39.96 -10.13 -10.71
N MET A 74 39.82 -11.43 -10.41
CA MET A 74 40.76 -12.47 -10.85
C MET A 74 40.82 -12.63 -12.38
N LYS A 75 39.72 -12.32 -13.10
CA LYS A 75 39.70 -12.23 -14.57
C LYS A 75 40.31 -10.93 -15.14
N GLY A 76 40.87 -10.08 -14.29
CA GLY A 76 41.53 -8.84 -14.68
C GLY A 76 40.60 -7.62 -14.80
N ARG A 77 39.35 -7.71 -14.32
CA ARG A 77 38.41 -6.57 -14.29
C ARG A 77 38.63 -5.68 -13.07
N ARG A 78 38.56 -4.36 -13.26
CA ARG A 78 38.53 -3.39 -12.16
C ARG A 78 37.11 -3.36 -11.59
N VAL A 79 36.94 -3.69 -10.31
CA VAL A 79 35.62 -3.78 -9.68
C VAL A 79 35.59 -2.87 -8.46
N ASN A 80 34.96 -1.70 -8.60
CA ASN A 80 34.68 -0.81 -7.47
C ASN A 80 33.54 -1.41 -6.64
N ARG A 81 33.65 -1.37 -5.30
CA ARG A 81 32.72 -2.06 -4.39
C ARG A 81 32.36 -1.15 -3.23
N ARG A 82 31.50 -0.16 -3.49
CA ARG A 82 31.06 0.81 -2.48
C ARG A 82 29.92 0.23 -1.64
N PHE A 83 30.04 0.29 -0.32
CA PHE A 83 28.97 -0.14 0.57
C PHE A 83 27.92 0.96 0.70
N GLY A 84 26.64 0.58 0.64
CA GLY A 84 25.51 1.49 0.76
C GLY A 84 24.73 1.30 2.06
N TRP A 85 24.07 2.35 2.53
CA TRP A 85 23.15 2.27 3.66
C TRP A 85 21.80 2.87 3.32
N ASP A 86 20.74 2.11 3.60
CA ASP A 86 19.39 2.65 3.60
C ASP A 86 19.06 3.18 5.00
N CYS A 87 19.00 4.51 5.08
CA CYS A 87 18.96 5.26 6.33
C CYS A 87 17.59 5.89 6.62
N HIS A 88 16.64 5.84 5.69
CA HIS A 88 15.36 6.55 5.80
C HIS A 88 14.17 5.59 5.96
N GLY A 89 13.01 6.15 6.31
CA GLY A 89 11.73 5.45 6.27
C GLY A 89 11.33 4.75 7.56
N LEU A 90 10.18 4.07 7.47
CA LEU A 90 9.46 3.48 8.59
C LEU A 90 10.31 2.56 9.50
N PRO A 91 11.20 1.69 9.00
CA PRO A 91 11.99 0.83 9.87
C PRO A 91 12.83 1.59 10.91
N VAL A 92 13.39 2.74 10.54
CA VAL A 92 14.20 3.56 11.46
C VAL A 92 13.32 4.30 12.45
N GLU A 93 12.26 4.94 11.96
CA GLU A 93 11.31 5.66 12.81
C GLU A 93 10.65 4.74 13.84
N TYR A 94 10.27 3.53 13.43
CA TYR A 94 9.63 2.54 14.29
C TYR A 94 10.52 2.15 15.48
N GLU A 95 11.83 1.97 15.26
CA GLU A 95 12.75 1.68 16.35
C GLU A 95 12.89 2.85 17.34
N ILE A 96 12.85 4.10 16.85
CA ILE A 96 12.87 5.30 17.71
C ILE A 96 11.55 5.48 18.46
N GLU A 97 10.42 5.33 17.78
CA GLU A 97 9.09 5.32 18.40
C GLU A 97 9.04 4.31 19.56
N LYS A 98 9.56 3.09 19.32
CA LYS A 98 9.62 2.03 20.33
C LYS A 98 10.57 2.36 21.48
N SER A 99 11.75 2.93 21.22
CA SER A 99 12.72 3.24 22.26
C SER A 99 12.27 4.39 23.17
N GLU A 100 11.60 5.39 22.60
CA GLU A 100 11.11 6.56 23.33
C GLU A 100 9.68 6.38 23.88
N GLY A 101 8.98 5.32 23.48
CA GLY A 101 7.59 5.09 23.87
C GLY A 101 6.63 6.14 23.29
N ILE A 102 7.00 6.78 22.17
CA ILE A 102 6.17 7.75 21.45
C ILE A 102 5.60 7.09 20.18
N SER A 103 4.42 7.50 19.76
CA SER A 103 3.76 6.87 18.61
C SER A 103 2.77 7.81 17.95
N GLY A 104 2.81 7.86 16.63
CA GLY A 104 1.83 8.59 15.82
C GLY A 104 2.20 10.06 15.64
N TYR A 105 1.45 10.71 14.75
CA TYR A 105 1.79 12.03 14.24
C TYR A 105 1.85 13.08 15.36
N SER A 106 0.77 13.20 16.16
CA SER A 106 0.65 14.20 17.21
C SER A 106 1.74 14.07 18.27
N ALA A 107 2.04 12.85 18.73
CA ALA A 107 3.07 12.59 19.73
C ALA A 107 4.47 12.98 19.25
N ILE A 108 4.79 12.74 17.96
CA ILE A 108 6.09 13.13 17.39
C ILE A 108 6.19 14.64 17.23
N VAL A 109 5.10 15.30 16.83
CA VAL A 109 5.05 16.77 16.75
C VAL A 109 5.25 17.40 18.12
N GLU A 110 4.59 16.88 19.17
CA GLU A 110 4.76 17.32 20.56
C GLU A 110 6.18 17.04 21.09
N PHE A 111 6.76 15.88 20.75
CA PHE A 111 8.15 15.55 21.09
C PHE A 111 9.18 16.46 20.40
N GLY A 112 8.80 17.01 19.25
CA GLY A 112 9.61 17.88 18.40
C GLY A 112 10.25 17.11 17.24
N VAL A 113 9.80 17.41 16.02
CA VAL A 113 10.23 16.74 14.77
C VAL A 113 11.75 16.79 14.59
N ALA A 114 12.40 17.93 14.87
CA ALA A 114 13.86 18.05 14.74
C ALA A 114 14.61 17.10 15.68
N ARG A 115 14.12 16.96 16.92
CA ARG A 115 14.70 16.03 17.91
C ARG A 115 14.50 14.58 17.48
N PHE A 116 13.29 14.25 17.01
CA PHE A 116 12.98 12.92 16.49
C PHE A 116 13.88 12.51 15.32
N ASN A 117 14.08 13.41 14.35
CA ASN A 117 14.92 13.18 13.18
C ASN A 117 16.41 13.02 13.55
N GLU A 118 16.91 13.78 14.53
CA GLU A 118 18.28 13.60 15.01
C GLU A 118 18.48 12.24 15.71
N MET A 119 17.46 11.75 16.42
CA MET A 119 17.51 10.41 17.01
C MET A 119 17.53 9.31 15.93
N CYS A 120 16.70 9.45 14.89
CA CYS A 120 16.71 8.55 13.73
C CYS A 120 18.09 8.54 13.03
N ARG A 121 18.73 9.70 12.89
CA ARG A 121 20.10 9.79 12.37
C ARG A 121 21.11 9.06 13.28
N SER A 122 21.00 9.23 14.59
CA SER A 122 21.96 8.68 15.57
C SER A 122 21.97 7.14 15.62
N ILE A 123 20.80 6.50 15.48
CA ILE A 123 20.69 5.03 15.53
C ILE A 123 21.30 4.37 14.28
N VAL A 124 21.13 4.99 13.11
CA VAL A 124 21.75 4.56 11.85
C VAL A 124 23.27 4.48 12.02
N LEU A 125 23.89 5.54 12.54
CA LEU A 125 25.34 5.60 12.74
C LEU A 125 25.84 4.51 13.71
N ARG A 126 25.07 4.19 14.76
CA ARG A 126 25.42 3.13 15.70
C ARG A 126 25.50 1.76 15.01
N TYR A 127 24.48 1.38 14.25
CA TYR A 127 24.45 0.06 13.61
C TYR A 127 25.47 -0.07 12.48
N THR A 128 25.79 1.00 11.75
CA THR A 128 26.82 0.93 10.69
C THR A 128 28.17 0.41 11.20
N LYS A 129 28.56 0.79 12.43
CA LYS A 129 29.82 0.36 13.05
C LYS A 129 29.83 -1.13 13.42
N GLU A 130 28.74 -1.64 13.97
CA GLU A 130 28.59 -3.07 14.33
C GLU A 130 28.62 -3.98 13.09
N TRP A 131 28.03 -3.49 11.99
CA TRP A 131 28.08 -4.17 10.71
C TRP A 131 29.48 -4.18 10.12
N GLU A 132 30.22 -3.08 10.19
CA GLU A 132 31.59 -3.02 9.68
C GLU A 132 32.47 -4.12 10.30
N ILE A 133 32.39 -4.30 11.63
CA ILE A 133 33.10 -5.35 12.36
C ILE A 133 32.72 -6.74 11.81
N THR A 134 31.42 -7.01 11.72
CA THR A 134 30.92 -8.32 11.30
C THR A 134 31.27 -8.62 9.84
N ILE A 135 31.07 -7.68 8.93
CA ILE A 135 31.34 -7.85 7.49
C ILE A 135 32.85 -7.93 7.20
N LYS A 136 33.69 -7.19 7.94
CA LYS A 136 35.14 -7.40 7.89
C LYS A 136 35.52 -8.81 8.33
N ARG A 137 34.89 -9.33 9.40
CA ARG A 137 35.17 -10.68 9.90
C ARG A 137 34.78 -11.79 8.92
N THR A 138 33.75 -11.60 8.10
CA THR A 138 33.40 -12.54 7.02
C THR A 138 34.35 -12.50 5.83
N GLY A 139 35.28 -11.55 5.80
CA GLY A 139 36.26 -11.39 4.73
C GLY A 139 35.71 -10.71 3.48
N ARG A 140 34.53 -10.11 3.54
CA ARG A 140 33.94 -9.39 2.41
C ARG A 140 34.70 -8.10 2.12
N TRP A 141 35.19 -7.93 0.89
CA TRP A 141 35.92 -6.75 0.45
C TRP A 141 34.97 -5.68 -0.11
N VAL A 142 34.83 -4.60 0.65
CA VAL A 142 34.02 -3.42 0.32
C VAL A 142 34.74 -2.16 0.80
N ASP A 143 34.45 -1.05 0.14
CA ASP A 143 34.91 0.28 0.52
C ASP A 143 33.95 0.87 1.57
N TRP A 144 34.51 1.14 2.74
CA TRP A 144 33.82 1.76 3.87
C TRP A 144 34.02 3.27 3.92
N GLU A 145 35.14 3.77 3.36
CA GLU A 145 35.49 5.19 3.37
C GLU A 145 34.61 5.95 2.39
N ASP A 146 34.48 5.44 1.16
CA ASP A 146 33.59 5.98 0.13
C ASP A 146 32.22 5.27 0.11
N SER A 147 31.67 5.03 1.31
CA SER A 147 30.30 4.53 1.45
C SER A 147 29.27 5.61 1.12
N TYR A 148 28.08 5.20 0.69
CA TYR A 148 26.97 6.13 0.46
C TYR A 148 25.82 5.85 1.41
N ARG A 149 25.12 6.90 1.83
CA ARG A 149 23.94 6.80 2.71
C ARG A 149 22.79 7.54 2.09
N THR A 150 21.57 6.99 2.17
CA THR A 150 20.39 7.66 1.61
C THR A 150 20.05 8.98 2.30
N MET A 151 20.63 9.24 3.48
CA MET A 151 20.54 10.50 4.24
C MET A 151 21.64 11.53 3.92
N ASP A 152 22.58 11.21 3.04
CA ASP A 152 23.60 12.17 2.62
C ASP A 152 22.96 13.23 1.69
N LEU A 153 23.31 14.50 1.88
CA LEU A 153 22.66 15.62 1.17
C LEU A 153 22.76 15.49 -0.36
N SER A 154 23.92 15.08 -0.88
CA SER A 154 24.12 14.87 -2.34
C SER A 154 23.28 13.72 -2.89
N TYR A 155 23.03 12.68 -2.08
CA TYR A 155 22.14 11.59 -2.45
C TYR A 155 20.69 12.06 -2.49
N MET A 156 20.26 12.82 -1.48
CA MET A 156 18.92 13.41 -1.40
C MET A 156 18.65 14.38 -2.56
N GLU A 157 19.63 15.21 -2.91
CA GLU A 157 19.57 16.12 -4.06
C GLU A 157 19.45 15.34 -5.39
N SER A 158 20.15 14.22 -5.53
CA SER A 158 20.02 13.35 -6.71
C SER A 158 18.61 12.77 -6.84
N ILE A 159 17.98 12.39 -5.73
CA ILE A 159 16.57 11.97 -5.73
C ILE A 159 15.65 13.13 -6.12
N TRP A 160 15.90 14.36 -5.66
CA TRP A 160 15.12 15.52 -6.09
C TRP A 160 15.23 15.75 -7.59
N TRP A 161 16.44 15.59 -8.16
CA TRP A 161 16.64 15.64 -9.60
C TRP A 161 15.85 14.54 -10.33
N VAL A 162 15.83 13.30 -9.82
CA VAL A 162 15.01 12.21 -10.39
C VAL A 162 13.52 12.57 -10.34
N PHE A 163 13.03 13.02 -9.18
CA PHE A 163 11.63 13.43 -9.01
C PHE A 163 11.26 14.53 -10.01
N LYS A 164 12.04 15.61 -10.07
CA LYS A 164 11.82 16.71 -11.01
C LYS A 164 11.84 16.23 -12.46
N THR A 165 12.75 15.33 -12.82
CA THR A 165 12.84 14.78 -14.19
C THR A 165 11.60 13.96 -14.56
N LEU A 166 11.06 13.16 -13.62
CA LEU A 166 9.83 12.40 -13.85
C LEU A 166 8.62 13.33 -13.93
N TYR A 167 8.56 14.34 -13.05
CA TYR A 167 7.51 15.35 -13.05
C TYR A 167 7.47 16.15 -14.36
N GLU A 168 8.61 16.65 -14.85
CA GLU A 168 8.70 17.39 -16.12
C GLU A 168 8.32 16.54 -17.34
N LYS A 169 8.44 15.21 -17.24
CA LYS A 169 8.02 14.27 -18.29
C LYS A 169 6.54 13.89 -18.21
N GLY A 170 5.80 14.40 -17.22
CA GLY A 170 4.38 14.06 -17.02
C GLY A 170 4.15 12.66 -16.44
N TYR A 171 5.18 12.05 -15.82
CA TYR A 171 5.05 10.74 -15.17
C TYR A 171 4.64 10.83 -13.71
N ILE A 172 4.61 12.03 -13.12
CA ILE A 172 4.18 12.22 -11.73
C ILE A 172 2.87 12.99 -11.70
N TYR A 173 1.92 12.48 -10.92
CA TYR A 173 0.64 13.13 -10.68
C TYR A 173 0.24 13.01 -9.20
N GLU A 174 -0.64 13.91 -8.76
CA GLU A 174 -1.29 13.83 -7.44
C GLU A 174 -2.62 13.08 -7.57
N GLY A 175 -2.87 12.15 -6.67
CA GLY A 175 -4.11 11.39 -6.60
C GLY A 175 -4.40 10.96 -5.17
N TYR A 176 -5.27 9.97 -5.00
CA TYR A 176 -5.58 9.42 -3.69
C TYR A 176 -5.10 7.98 -3.60
N ASN A 177 -4.63 7.61 -2.41
CA ASN A 177 -4.38 6.22 -2.04
C ASN A 177 -5.32 5.86 -0.88
N ILE A 178 -6.01 4.73 -0.96
CA ILE A 178 -6.88 4.29 0.11
C ILE A 178 -6.05 3.47 1.09
N LEU A 179 -5.73 4.06 2.24
CA LEU A 179 -4.83 3.45 3.21
C LEU A 179 -5.56 3.11 4.51
N PRO A 180 -5.19 1.99 5.16
CA PRO A 180 -5.66 1.70 6.51
C PRO A 180 -5.11 2.78 7.45
N TYR A 181 -6.01 3.50 8.11
CA TYR A 181 -5.68 4.66 8.91
C TYR A 181 -6.07 4.43 10.37
N SER A 182 -5.18 4.81 11.29
CA SER A 182 -5.45 4.71 12.72
C SER A 182 -6.01 6.04 13.22
N PRO A 183 -7.30 6.10 13.61
CA PRO A 183 -7.96 7.33 14.03
C PRO A 183 -7.22 8.00 15.20
N LYS A 184 -6.92 7.20 16.24
CA LYS A 184 -6.30 7.70 17.47
C LYS A 184 -4.84 8.13 17.31
N LEU A 185 -4.13 7.59 16.33
CA LEU A 185 -2.76 8.00 16.02
C LEU A 185 -2.67 9.11 14.98
N ALA A 186 -3.81 9.47 14.38
CA ALA A 186 -3.92 10.39 13.25
C ALA A 186 -2.87 10.10 12.16
N SER A 187 -2.73 8.82 11.78
CA SER A 187 -1.69 8.38 10.85
C SER A 187 -2.14 7.18 10.01
N PRO A 188 -1.79 7.13 8.71
CA PRO A 188 -1.89 5.90 7.94
C PRO A 188 -0.92 4.84 8.50
N LEU A 189 -1.29 3.57 8.32
CA LEU A 189 -0.46 2.41 8.65
C LEU A 189 -0.02 1.70 7.37
N SER A 190 1.16 1.09 7.43
CA SER A 190 1.61 0.18 6.39
C SER A 190 0.95 -1.19 6.50
N ASN A 191 0.91 -1.97 5.41
CA ASN A 191 0.44 -3.36 5.45
C ASN A 191 1.20 -4.21 6.48
N PHE A 192 2.48 -3.93 6.72
CA PHE A 192 3.26 -4.58 7.77
C PHE A 192 2.68 -4.29 9.16
N GLU A 193 2.37 -3.02 9.46
CA GLU A 193 1.78 -2.61 10.74
C GLU A 193 0.36 -3.12 10.95
N VAL A 194 -0.45 -3.22 9.88
CA VAL A 194 -1.76 -3.87 9.93
C VAL A 194 -1.61 -5.35 10.28
N ASN A 195 -0.67 -6.05 9.65
CA ASN A 195 -0.39 -7.46 9.93
C ASN A 195 0.14 -7.71 11.36
N LEU A 196 0.86 -6.76 11.95
CA LEU A 196 1.26 -6.83 13.36
C LEU A 196 0.06 -6.71 14.31
N GLY A 197 -0.96 -5.96 13.92
CA GLY A 197 -2.18 -5.78 14.72
C GLY A 197 -3.09 -6.98 14.65
N GLY A 198 -3.04 -7.65 13.51
CA GLY A 198 -3.88 -8.79 13.21
C GLY A 198 -5.29 -8.35 12.84
N TYR A 199 -6.00 -9.31 12.25
CA TYR A 199 -7.43 -9.24 12.08
C TYR A 199 -8.11 -9.85 13.30
N GLN A 200 -9.19 -9.23 13.74
CA GLN A 200 -10.03 -9.76 14.82
C GLN A 200 -11.42 -9.97 14.26
N ASP A 201 -12.07 -11.07 14.64
CA ASP A 201 -13.46 -11.30 14.28
C ASP A 201 -14.35 -10.30 15.01
N VAL A 202 -15.05 -9.46 14.26
CA VAL A 202 -16.00 -8.48 14.78
C VAL A 202 -17.40 -8.81 14.33
N LYS A 203 -18.38 -8.37 15.13
CA LYS A 203 -19.78 -8.35 14.74
C LYS A 203 -20.07 -6.97 14.18
N ASP A 204 -20.24 -6.90 12.86
CA ASP A 204 -20.66 -5.68 12.18
C ASP A 204 -22.09 -5.84 11.63
N PRO A 205 -22.85 -4.73 11.52
CA PRO A 205 -24.12 -4.74 10.83
C PRO A 205 -23.92 -5.10 9.35
N ALA A 206 -24.83 -5.89 8.80
CA ALA A 206 -24.89 -6.22 7.39
C ALA A 206 -26.22 -5.70 6.84
N LEU A 207 -26.18 -4.62 6.07
CA LEU A 207 -27.37 -3.93 5.60
C LEU A 207 -27.55 -4.17 4.11
N THR A 208 -28.79 -4.42 3.69
CA THR A 208 -29.21 -4.27 2.30
C THR A 208 -30.07 -3.02 2.19
N VAL A 209 -29.67 -2.09 1.33
CA VAL A 209 -30.27 -0.77 1.18
C VAL A 209 -30.89 -0.64 -0.22
N ARG A 210 -32.04 0.02 -0.29
CA ARG A 210 -32.82 0.26 -1.51
C ARG A 210 -32.40 1.61 -2.11
N PHE A 211 -31.95 1.60 -3.35
CA PHE A 211 -31.62 2.80 -4.12
C PHE A 211 -32.63 2.97 -5.25
N LYS A 212 -33.44 4.02 -5.21
CA LYS A 212 -34.53 4.22 -6.17
C LYS A 212 -33.98 4.60 -7.55
N VAL A 213 -34.39 3.87 -8.59
CA VAL A 213 -33.92 4.09 -9.96
C VAL A 213 -34.60 5.33 -10.55
N ASP A 214 -33.81 6.20 -11.19
CA ASP A 214 -34.37 7.38 -11.83
C ASP A 214 -35.26 7.00 -13.02
N GLY A 215 -36.42 7.66 -13.12
CA GLY A 215 -37.33 7.47 -14.26
C GLY A 215 -38.12 6.16 -14.26
N GLU A 216 -37.90 5.27 -13.29
CA GLU A 216 -38.70 4.06 -13.10
C GLU A 216 -39.54 4.13 -11.82
N GLU A 217 -40.84 3.94 -11.95
CA GLU A 217 -41.73 3.94 -10.79
C GLU A 217 -41.53 2.66 -9.96
N ASN A 218 -41.44 2.83 -8.64
CA ASN A 218 -41.32 1.75 -7.66
C ASN A 218 -40.19 0.73 -7.94
N THR A 219 -39.12 1.12 -8.64
CA THR A 219 -37.99 0.25 -8.95
C THR A 219 -36.75 0.66 -8.16
N TYR A 220 -36.07 -0.31 -7.56
CA TYR A 220 -34.95 -0.09 -6.66
C TYR A 220 -33.80 -1.07 -6.94
N PHE A 221 -32.57 -0.58 -6.93
CA PHE A 221 -31.38 -1.42 -6.78
C PHE A 221 -31.22 -1.81 -5.30
N LEU A 222 -30.92 -3.08 -5.04
CA LEU A 222 -30.57 -3.55 -3.70
C LEU A 222 -29.05 -3.64 -3.62
N ALA A 223 -28.40 -2.76 -2.86
CA ALA A 223 -26.96 -2.84 -2.61
C ALA A 223 -26.68 -3.21 -1.15
N TRP A 224 -25.60 -3.93 -0.93
CA TRP A 224 -25.23 -4.45 0.39
C TRP A 224 -23.97 -3.77 0.93
N THR A 225 -23.92 -3.55 2.25
CA THR A 225 -22.73 -3.02 2.95
C THR A 225 -22.61 -3.56 4.38
N THR A 226 -21.37 -3.65 4.86
CA THR A 226 -21.03 -3.88 6.28
C THR A 226 -20.57 -2.64 7.02
N THR A 227 -20.55 -1.49 6.34
CA THR A 227 -20.05 -0.23 6.86
C THR A 227 -21.07 0.89 6.63
N PRO A 228 -22.16 0.95 7.42
CA PRO A 228 -23.21 1.94 7.26
C PRO A 228 -22.69 3.38 7.22
N TRP A 229 -21.68 3.69 8.03
CA TRP A 229 -20.99 4.98 8.06
C TRP A 229 -20.39 5.45 6.72
N THR A 230 -20.21 4.58 5.72
CA THR A 230 -19.75 4.97 4.38
C THR A 230 -20.90 5.43 3.46
N LEU A 231 -22.16 5.08 3.76
CA LEU A 231 -23.32 5.40 2.95
C LEU A 231 -23.55 6.90 2.70
N PRO A 232 -23.30 7.81 3.67
CA PRO A 232 -23.35 9.25 3.42
C PRO A 232 -22.42 9.72 2.29
N SER A 233 -21.36 8.97 1.99
CA SER A 233 -20.39 9.26 0.91
C SER A 233 -20.59 8.40 -0.33
N ASN A 234 -21.77 7.80 -0.50
CA ASN A 234 -22.12 7.07 -1.72
C ASN A 234 -22.11 8.00 -2.94
N LEU A 235 -21.47 7.57 -4.01
CA LEU A 235 -21.50 8.28 -5.30
C LEU A 235 -21.80 7.40 -6.51
N ALA A 236 -21.72 6.07 -6.37
CA ALA A 236 -22.08 5.14 -7.44
C ALA A 236 -22.56 3.78 -6.90
N LEU A 237 -23.06 2.93 -7.80
CA LEU A 237 -23.31 1.51 -7.54
C LEU A 237 -22.55 0.67 -8.56
N SER A 238 -21.71 -0.25 -8.09
CA SER A 238 -20.93 -1.14 -8.95
C SER A 238 -21.68 -2.44 -9.28
N PHE A 239 -21.72 -2.78 -10.56
CA PHE A 239 -22.25 -4.02 -11.11
C PHE A 239 -21.13 -4.85 -11.73
N GLY A 240 -21.13 -6.17 -11.53
CA GLY A 240 -20.22 -7.07 -12.23
C GLY A 240 -20.67 -7.24 -13.69
N PRO A 241 -19.82 -6.96 -14.69
CA PRO A 241 -20.27 -6.85 -16.09
C PRO A 241 -20.83 -8.15 -16.68
N GLN A 242 -20.37 -9.30 -16.18
CA GLN A 242 -20.79 -10.63 -16.62
C GLN A 242 -21.78 -11.33 -15.67
N ILE A 243 -22.07 -10.73 -14.50
CA ILE A 243 -23.02 -11.28 -13.54
C ILE A 243 -24.44 -11.12 -14.10
N GLU A 244 -25.29 -12.13 -13.92
CA GLU A 244 -26.71 -12.03 -14.23
C GLU A 244 -27.47 -11.40 -13.05
N TYR A 245 -28.29 -10.40 -13.34
CA TYR A 245 -29.15 -9.70 -12.40
C TYR A 245 -30.60 -9.91 -12.79
N VAL A 246 -31.45 -10.05 -11.79
CA VAL A 246 -32.89 -10.23 -11.94
C VAL A 246 -33.63 -8.98 -11.46
N LYS A 247 -34.64 -8.56 -12.21
CA LYS A 247 -35.65 -7.61 -11.74
C LYS A 247 -36.84 -8.41 -11.23
N VAL A 248 -37.15 -8.31 -9.95
CA VAL A 248 -38.23 -9.06 -9.31
C VAL A 248 -39.32 -8.12 -8.80
N LEU A 249 -40.58 -8.46 -9.02
CA LEU A 249 -41.72 -7.83 -8.36
C LEU A 249 -41.92 -8.50 -7.00
N ASP A 250 -41.77 -7.76 -5.92
CA ASP A 250 -42.07 -8.22 -4.57
C ASP A 250 -43.57 -8.12 -4.30
N LYS A 251 -44.22 -9.26 -4.05
CA LYS A 251 -45.69 -9.29 -3.87
C LYS A 251 -46.12 -8.76 -2.50
N ARG A 252 -45.18 -8.53 -1.57
CA ARG A 252 -45.49 -8.02 -0.22
C ARG A 252 -45.73 -6.52 -0.23
N ASP A 253 -44.94 -5.77 -0.99
CA ASP A 253 -45.02 -4.31 -1.04
C ASP A 253 -45.30 -3.73 -2.45
N GLY A 254 -45.27 -4.58 -3.48
CA GLY A 254 -45.56 -4.19 -4.87
C GLY A 254 -44.41 -3.45 -5.56
N ASN A 255 -43.22 -3.41 -4.97
CA ASN A 255 -42.04 -2.77 -5.54
C ASN A 255 -41.25 -3.74 -6.43
N TYR A 256 -40.45 -3.18 -7.34
CA TYR A 256 -39.48 -3.93 -8.13
C TYR A 256 -38.08 -3.79 -7.54
N TYR A 257 -37.41 -4.93 -7.37
CA TYR A 257 -36.05 -4.98 -6.85
C TYR A 257 -35.10 -5.59 -7.86
N ILE A 258 -33.92 -4.99 -8.00
CA ILE A 258 -32.84 -5.46 -8.86
C ILE A 258 -31.70 -5.95 -7.96
N LEU A 259 -31.31 -7.21 -8.16
CA LEU A 259 -30.24 -7.88 -7.41
C LEU A 259 -29.61 -8.99 -8.25
N GLY A 260 -28.45 -9.47 -7.83
CA GLY A 260 -27.76 -10.60 -8.47
C GLY A 260 -28.63 -11.87 -8.40
N LYS A 261 -28.75 -12.56 -9.53
CA LYS A 261 -29.59 -13.76 -9.68
C LYS A 261 -29.22 -14.85 -8.68
N ASP A 262 -27.92 -15.07 -8.48
CA ASP A 262 -27.41 -16.09 -7.55
C ASP A 262 -27.69 -15.75 -6.07
N ARG A 263 -28.00 -14.48 -5.77
CA ARG A 263 -28.36 -14.01 -4.42
C ARG A 263 -29.86 -14.06 -4.15
N LEU A 264 -30.69 -14.35 -5.16
CA LEU A 264 -32.14 -14.27 -5.05
C LEU A 264 -32.70 -15.15 -3.92
N SER A 265 -32.17 -16.36 -3.76
CA SER A 265 -32.60 -17.31 -2.72
C SER A 265 -32.26 -16.87 -1.29
N HIS A 266 -31.26 -15.99 -1.11
CA HIS A 266 -30.95 -15.40 0.20
C HIS A 266 -32.05 -14.44 0.64
N TYR A 267 -32.57 -13.63 -0.29
CA TYR A 267 -33.57 -12.60 -0.02
C TYR A 267 -35.02 -13.10 -0.09
N TYR A 268 -35.26 -14.13 -0.90
CA TYR A 268 -36.57 -14.74 -1.09
C TYR A 268 -36.49 -16.25 -0.85
N THR A 269 -36.85 -16.66 0.35
CA THR A 269 -36.90 -18.09 0.73
C THR A 269 -38.09 -18.82 0.13
N ASP A 270 -39.12 -18.09 -0.32
CA ASP A 270 -40.36 -18.62 -0.89
C ASP A 270 -40.63 -17.97 -2.25
N GLU A 271 -40.76 -18.81 -3.29
CA GLU A 271 -41.02 -18.39 -4.66
C GLU A 271 -42.40 -17.75 -4.85
N GLU A 272 -43.34 -17.97 -3.93
CA GLU A 272 -44.64 -17.30 -3.99
C GLU A 272 -44.54 -15.80 -3.67
N LEU A 273 -43.49 -15.36 -2.97
CA LEU A 273 -43.33 -13.97 -2.51
C LEU A 273 -42.86 -13.01 -3.60
N TYR A 274 -42.39 -13.51 -4.74
CA TYR A 274 -41.90 -12.67 -5.82
C TYR A 274 -42.32 -13.19 -7.20
N GLU A 275 -42.06 -12.37 -8.22
CA GLU A 275 -42.17 -12.75 -9.63
C GLU A 275 -40.97 -12.17 -10.39
N VAL A 276 -40.23 -13.00 -11.14
CA VAL A 276 -39.13 -12.52 -11.98
C VAL A 276 -39.70 -11.89 -13.25
N VAL A 277 -39.41 -10.61 -13.44
CA VAL A 277 -39.97 -9.80 -14.54
C VAL A 277 -38.98 -9.63 -15.68
N ASP A 278 -37.69 -9.53 -15.36
CA ASP A 278 -36.62 -9.45 -16.36
C ASP A 278 -35.32 -10.06 -15.81
N THR A 279 -34.41 -10.43 -16.72
CA THR A 279 -33.06 -10.89 -16.38
C THR A 279 -32.07 -10.30 -17.38
N ARG A 280 -31.06 -9.61 -16.86
CA ARG A 280 -30.06 -8.87 -17.65
C ARG A 280 -28.66 -9.10 -17.09
N LYS A 281 -27.63 -8.93 -17.91
CA LYS A 281 -26.25 -8.88 -17.43
C LYS A 281 -25.94 -7.52 -16.79
N GLY A 282 -24.96 -7.46 -15.88
CA GLY A 282 -24.55 -6.20 -15.23
C GLY A 282 -24.19 -5.09 -16.22
N SER A 283 -23.57 -5.45 -17.36
CA SER A 283 -23.27 -4.53 -18.47
C SER A 283 -24.49 -3.79 -19.05
N PHE A 284 -25.71 -4.29 -18.87
CA PHE A 284 -26.93 -3.58 -19.25
C PHE A 284 -27.20 -2.36 -18.37
N TYR A 285 -26.81 -2.44 -17.09
CA TYR A 285 -27.14 -1.42 -16.11
C TYR A 285 -26.12 -0.28 -16.10
N GLU A 286 -25.06 -0.29 -16.91
CA GLU A 286 -24.06 0.79 -16.93
C GLU A 286 -24.67 2.15 -17.29
N GLY A 287 -24.36 3.18 -16.50
CA GLY A 287 -24.76 4.56 -16.79
C GLY A 287 -26.20 4.93 -16.40
N LEU A 288 -26.90 4.09 -15.64
CA LEU A 288 -28.22 4.42 -15.09
C LEU A 288 -28.08 5.24 -13.82
N HIS A 289 -28.94 6.24 -13.65
CA HIS A 289 -28.94 7.09 -12.45
C HIS A 289 -29.95 6.61 -11.41
N TYR A 290 -29.70 6.99 -10.15
CA TYR A 290 -30.58 6.69 -9.02
C TYR A 290 -30.67 7.86 -8.04
N GLU A 291 -31.67 7.85 -7.16
CA GLU A 291 -31.85 8.87 -6.13
C GLU A 291 -30.83 8.69 -4.99
N PRO A 292 -30.13 9.75 -4.57
CA PRO A 292 -29.17 9.68 -3.47
C PRO A 292 -29.85 9.31 -2.14
N LEU A 293 -29.19 8.50 -1.30
CA LEU A 293 -29.72 8.14 0.03
C LEU A 293 -29.75 9.32 1.00
N PHE A 294 -28.76 10.20 0.89
CA PHE A 294 -28.54 11.34 1.77
C PHE A 294 -28.44 12.64 0.97
N PRO A 295 -28.86 13.78 1.54
CA PRO A 295 -28.83 15.06 0.83
C PRO A 295 -27.43 15.67 0.72
N TYR A 296 -26.46 15.25 1.54
CA TYR A 296 -25.17 15.95 1.75
C TYR A 296 -24.38 16.26 0.47
N PHE A 297 -24.35 15.32 -0.47
CA PHE A 297 -23.61 15.45 -1.73
C PHE A 297 -24.51 15.30 -2.96
N ALA A 298 -25.83 15.49 -2.79
CA ALA A 298 -26.81 15.29 -3.86
C ALA A 298 -26.54 16.16 -5.10
N ASP A 299 -25.97 17.35 -4.91
CA ASP A 299 -25.57 18.26 -5.99
C ASP A 299 -24.54 17.65 -6.95
N GLU A 300 -23.75 16.65 -6.52
CA GLU A 300 -22.77 15.98 -7.38
C GLU A 300 -23.42 15.24 -8.55
N LYS A 301 -24.71 14.92 -8.44
CA LYS A 301 -25.50 14.38 -9.55
C LYS A 301 -25.45 15.30 -10.77
N GLU A 302 -25.62 16.60 -10.55
CA GLU A 302 -25.61 17.61 -11.63
C GLU A 302 -24.20 18.10 -11.96
N LYS A 303 -23.31 18.20 -10.96
CA LYS A 303 -21.95 18.75 -11.13
C LYS A 303 -21.00 17.78 -11.82
N SER A 304 -21.02 16.50 -11.45
CA SER A 304 -20.04 15.51 -11.86
C SER A 304 -20.65 14.25 -12.47
N GLY A 305 -21.98 14.14 -12.51
CA GLY A 305 -22.68 12.96 -13.01
C GLY A 305 -22.69 11.79 -12.02
N ALA A 306 -22.53 12.07 -10.72
CA ALA A 306 -22.61 11.06 -9.66
C ALA A 306 -24.01 10.43 -9.53
N PHE A 307 -24.14 9.49 -8.58
CA PHE A 307 -25.32 8.67 -8.35
C PHE A 307 -25.70 7.91 -9.61
N VAL A 308 -24.70 7.23 -10.15
CA VAL A 308 -24.74 6.47 -11.40
C VAL A 308 -24.25 5.05 -11.15
N THR A 309 -24.71 4.11 -11.95
CA THR A 309 -24.25 2.73 -11.95
C THR A 309 -23.01 2.58 -12.83
N VAL A 310 -22.02 1.83 -12.34
CA VAL A 310 -20.72 1.60 -13.00
C VAL A 310 -20.40 0.11 -13.05
N LEU A 311 -19.45 -0.28 -13.90
CA LEU A 311 -19.01 -1.66 -14.02
C LEU A 311 -17.74 -1.92 -13.22
N GLY A 312 -17.78 -2.90 -12.32
CA GLY A 312 -16.65 -3.30 -11.49
C GLY A 312 -16.41 -4.81 -11.58
N ASP A 313 -15.24 -5.21 -12.08
CA ASP A 313 -14.85 -6.63 -12.18
C ASP A 313 -14.63 -7.30 -10.81
N TYR A 314 -14.49 -6.51 -9.75
CA TYR A 314 -14.31 -6.97 -8.36
C TYR A 314 -15.62 -7.43 -7.70
N VAL A 315 -16.77 -7.11 -8.29
CA VAL A 315 -18.08 -7.49 -7.75
C VAL A 315 -18.26 -9.01 -7.84
N THR A 316 -18.71 -9.63 -6.75
CA THR A 316 -19.00 -11.06 -6.68
C THR A 316 -20.45 -11.32 -6.26
N THR A 317 -20.90 -12.58 -6.40
CA THR A 317 -22.19 -13.07 -5.89
C THR A 317 -22.02 -14.04 -4.72
N GLU A 318 -20.84 -14.09 -4.09
CA GLU A 318 -20.59 -14.95 -2.93
C GLU A 318 -21.36 -14.44 -1.70
N ASP A 319 -21.37 -13.12 -1.50
CA ASP A 319 -22.04 -12.43 -0.39
C ASP A 319 -22.84 -11.21 -0.86
N GLY A 320 -23.67 -10.65 0.03
CA GLY A 320 -24.46 -9.45 -0.22
C GLY A 320 -25.56 -9.62 -1.26
N SER A 321 -25.78 -8.60 -2.09
CA SER A 321 -26.83 -8.57 -3.12
C SER A 321 -26.31 -8.74 -4.55
N GLY A 322 -24.98 -8.79 -4.74
CA GLY A 322 -24.33 -8.70 -6.06
C GLY A 322 -24.26 -7.27 -6.62
N ILE A 323 -24.72 -6.26 -5.89
CA ILE A 323 -24.53 -4.83 -6.20
C ILE A 323 -23.78 -4.20 -5.03
N VAL A 324 -22.69 -3.49 -5.33
CA VAL A 324 -21.83 -2.89 -4.30
C VAL A 324 -22.07 -1.39 -4.25
N HIS A 325 -22.33 -0.86 -3.06
CA HIS A 325 -22.32 0.57 -2.81
C HIS A 325 -20.89 1.10 -2.96
N THR A 326 -20.70 2.14 -3.77
CA THR A 326 -19.38 2.71 -4.05
C THR A 326 -19.20 4.04 -3.32
N ALA A 327 -18.21 4.09 -2.43
CA ALA A 327 -17.75 5.30 -1.75
C ALA A 327 -16.23 5.48 -1.98
N PRO A 328 -15.82 6.25 -2.99
CA PRO A 328 -14.43 6.29 -3.45
C PRO A 328 -13.44 6.82 -2.41
N GLY A 329 -13.92 7.51 -1.37
CA GLY A 329 -13.08 7.97 -0.27
C GLY A 329 -12.68 6.88 0.73
N PHE A 330 -13.25 5.67 0.66
CA PHE A 330 -13.11 4.66 1.72
C PHE A 330 -12.80 3.24 1.21
N GLY A 331 -12.90 2.97 -0.10
CA GLY A 331 -12.57 1.69 -0.72
C GLY A 331 -11.61 1.84 -1.90
N GLU A 332 -10.58 0.97 -1.99
CA GLU A 332 -9.61 1.02 -3.09
C GLU A 332 -10.29 0.69 -4.42
N ASP A 333 -11.05 -0.41 -4.49
CA ASP A 333 -11.79 -0.79 -5.71
C ASP A 333 -12.82 0.29 -6.10
N ASP A 334 -13.44 0.93 -5.11
CA ASP A 334 -14.38 2.04 -5.30
C ASP A 334 -13.69 3.28 -5.89
N TYR A 335 -12.48 3.59 -5.42
CA TYR A 335 -11.66 4.66 -5.99
C TYR A 335 -11.26 4.33 -7.43
N GLN A 336 -10.79 3.10 -7.69
CA GLN A 336 -10.34 2.69 -9.01
C GLN A 336 -11.46 2.70 -10.05
N VAL A 337 -12.67 2.22 -9.71
CA VAL A 337 -13.79 2.19 -10.65
C VAL A 337 -14.28 3.60 -11.03
N LEU A 338 -14.10 4.58 -10.15
CA LEU A 338 -14.46 5.98 -10.40
C LEU A 338 -13.27 6.83 -10.89
N LYS A 339 -12.05 6.30 -10.89
CA LYS A 339 -10.85 7.03 -11.32
C LYS A 339 -11.00 7.44 -12.79
N GLY A 340 -10.96 8.75 -13.05
CA GLY A 340 -11.02 9.31 -14.40
C GLY A 340 -12.43 9.51 -14.97
N THR A 341 -13.50 9.18 -14.23
CA THR A 341 -14.89 9.43 -14.67
C THR A 341 -15.30 10.91 -14.52
N GLY A 342 -14.59 11.67 -13.68
CA GLY A 342 -14.92 13.04 -13.30
C GLY A 342 -15.71 13.13 -11.98
N ILE A 343 -16.18 12.01 -11.44
CA ILE A 343 -16.82 11.93 -10.12
C ILE A 343 -15.76 12.13 -9.03
N PRO A 344 -15.98 13.04 -8.04
CA PRO A 344 -14.97 13.36 -7.04
C PRO A 344 -14.75 12.25 -6.03
N THR A 345 -13.59 12.26 -5.37
CA THR A 345 -13.29 11.42 -4.21
C THR A 345 -13.68 12.14 -2.93
N ILE A 346 -14.86 11.81 -2.38
CA ILE A 346 -15.40 12.43 -1.16
C ILE A 346 -14.97 11.63 0.07
N CYS A 347 -14.31 12.30 1.03
CA CYS A 347 -13.83 11.71 2.29
C CYS A 347 -14.08 12.68 3.44
N PRO A 348 -15.34 12.83 3.91
CA PRO A 348 -15.76 13.91 4.80
C PRO A 348 -15.44 13.61 6.26
N ILE A 349 -14.22 13.17 6.54
CA ILE A 349 -13.74 12.83 7.87
C ILE A 349 -12.43 13.54 8.22
N ASP A 350 -12.30 14.00 9.46
CA ASP A 350 -11.12 14.67 9.97
C ASP A 350 -9.96 13.68 10.26
N MET A 351 -8.83 14.18 10.75
CA MET A 351 -7.65 13.36 11.05
C MET A 351 -7.86 12.31 12.16
N GLU A 352 -8.93 12.41 12.95
CA GLU A 352 -9.32 11.45 13.98
C GLU A 352 -10.48 10.55 13.51
N CYS A 353 -10.79 10.59 12.21
CA CYS A 353 -11.90 9.88 11.59
C CYS A 353 -13.26 10.22 12.21
N ASN A 354 -13.44 11.45 12.67
CA ASN A 354 -14.76 11.99 12.97
C ASN A 354 -15.36 12.60 11.71
N PHE A 355 -16.68 12.55 11.55
CA PHE A 355 -17.35 13.26 10.46
C PHE A 355 -17.10 14.77 10.54
N THR A 356 -16.95 15.40 9.38
CA THR A 356 -16.82 16.85 9.23
C THR A 356 -18.19 17.51 9.05
N GLU A 357 -18.21 18.84 8.99
CA GLU A 357 -19.43 19.64 8.77
C GLU A 357 -20.16 19.32 7.45
N GLU A 358 -19.49 18.68 6.49
CA GLU A 358 -20.11 18.24 5.23
C GLU A 358 -21.19 17.17 5.48
N VAL A 359 -21.06 16.36 6.54
CA VAL A 359 -22.06 15.40 7.01
C VAL A 359 -22.59 15.90 8.35
N SER A 360 -23.40 16.96 8.28
CA SER A 360 -23.77 17.80 9.42
C SER A 360 -24.40 17.06 10.60
N ASP A 361 -25.23 16.05 10.34
CA ASP A 361 -25.99 15.36 11.40
C ASP A 361 -25.08 14.53 12.33
N TYR A 362 -23.87 14.20 11.85
CA TYR A 362 -22.90 13.37 12.57
C TYR A 362 -21.58 14.10 12.85
N ALA A 363 -21.49 15.39 12.54
CA ALA A 363 -20.26 16.18 12.64
C ALA A 363 -19.62 16.09 14.05
N GLY A 364 -18.31 15.89 14.08
CA GLY A 364 -17.52 15.76 15.31
C GLY A 364 -17.62 14.40 16.02
N ARG A 365 -18.35 13.43 15.45
CA ARG A 365 -18.46 12.08 16.01
C ARG A 365 -17.66 11.07 15.19
N PHE A 366 -17.08 10.09 15.89
CA PHE A 366 -16.32 9.01 15.26
C PHE A 366 -17.23 8.15 14.38
N VAL A 367 -16.79 7.84 13.16
CA VAL A 367 -17.64 7.23 12.11
C VAL A 367 -18.37 5.95 12.56
N LYS A 368 -17.70 5.03 13.26
CA LYS A 368 -18.30 3.76 13.71
C LYS A 368 -19.35 3.98 14.81
N ASP A 369 -19.23 5.05 15.60
CA ASP A 369 -20.20 5.38 16.65
C ASP A 369 -21.48 6.00 16.07
N CYS A 370 -21.56 6.19 14.75
CA CYS A 370 -22.71 6.70 14.02
C CYS A 370 -23.48 5.61 13.26
N ASP A 371 -23.02 4.35 13.24
CA ASP A 371 -23.65 3.27 12.48
C ASP A 371 -25.13 3.07 12.88
N ASP A 372 -25.43 3.07 14.19
CA ASP A 372 -26.81 2.90 14.70
C ASP A 372 -27.74 4.03 14.25
N ASP A 373 -27.28 5.29 14.32
CA ASP A 373 -28.09 6.45 13.91
C ASP A 373 -28.32 6.48 12.40
N ILE A 374 -27.34 6.02 11.61
CA ILE A 374 -27.47 5.89 10.17
C ILE A 374 -28.49 4.80 9.83
N ILE A 375 -28.45 3.67 10.55
CA ILE A 375 -29.46 2.61 10.40
C ILE A 375 -30.85 3.15 10.71
N GLU A 376 -31.00 3.94 11.78
CA GLU A 376 -32.29 4.53 12.15
C GLU A 376 -32.80 5.51 11.08
N TYR A 377 -31.93 6.38 10.54
CA TYR A 377 -32.28 7.23 9.39
C TYR A 377 -32.79 6.41 8.20
N LEU A 378 -32.11 5.32 7.83
CA LEU A 378 -32.52 4.47 6.71
C LEU A 378 -33.88 3.79 6.96
N LYS A 379 -34.20 3.45 8.21
CA LYS A 379 -35.50 2.90 8.60
C LYS A 379 -36.60 3.96 8.48
N GLU A 380 -36.38 5.15 9.02
CA GLU A 380 -37.35 6.26 8.98
C GLU A 380 -37.69 6.69 7.55
N HIS A 381 -36.72 6.61 6.63
CA HIS A 381 -36.90 6.95 5.23
C HIS A 381 -37.30 5.76 4.34
N ASN A 382 -37.59 4.58 4.93
CA ASN A 382 -37.96 3.35 4.22
C ASN A 382 -36.92 2.92 3.14
N LEU A 383 -35.65 3.22 3.38
CA LEU A 383 -34.52 2.87 2.51
C LEU A 383 -33.90 1.53 2.89
N LEU A 384 -34.08 1.06 4.13
CA LEU A 384 -33.56 -0.22 4.58
C LEU A 384 -34.42 -1.39 4.08
N PHE A 385 -33.82 -2.38 3.41
CA PHE A 385 -34.49 -3.60 2.96
C PHE A 385 -34.33 -4.75 3.96
N LEU A 386 -33.09 -5.01 4.38
CA LEU A 386 -32.74 -6.10 5.28
C LEU A 386 -31.61 -5.66 6.21
N GLU A 387 -31.72 -6.02 7.48
CA GLU A 387 -30.71 -5.79 8.51
C GLU A 387 -30.33 -7.13 9.13
N GLU A 388 -29.06 -7.48 9.00
CA GLU A 388 -28.47 -8.69 9.58
C GLU A 388 -27.22 -8.31 10.37
N THR A 389 -26.62 -9.29 11.04
CA THR A 389 -25.31 -9.14 11.70
C THR A 389 -24.40 -10.24 11.19
N ILE A 390 -23.21 -9.86 10.72
CA ILE A 390 -22.21 -10.80 10.25
C ILE A 390 -20.99 -10.81 11.16
N VAL A 391 -20.35 -11.97 11.28
CA VAL A 391 -19.04 -12.10 11.93
C VAL A 391 -17.98 -12.21 10.83
N HIS A 392 -17.05 -11.27 10.81
CA HIS A 392 -16.00 -11.25 9.79
C HIS A 392 -14.69 -10.66 10.35
N PRO A 393 -13.53 -10.99 9.76
CA PRO A 393 -12.25 -10.47 10.21
C PRO A 393 -12.09 -8.98 9.83
N TYR A 394 -11.91 -8.11 10.83
CA TYR A 394 -11.67 -6.67 10.63
C TYR A 394 -10.27 -6.27 11.13
N PRO A 395 -9.57 -5.33 10.46
CA PRO A 395 -8.23 -4.95 10.86
C PRO A 395 -8.23 -3.96 12.04
N PHE A 396 -7.36 -4.20 13.01
CA PHE A 396 -7.19 -3.34 14.19
C PHE A 396 -5.79 -2.77 14.27
N CYS A 397 -5.69 -1.55 14.82
CA CYS A 397 -4.39 -0.97 15.12
C CYS A 397 -3.67 -1.81 16.17
N TYR A 398 -2.46 -2.28 15.84
CA TYR A 398 -1.65 -3.07 16.77
C TYR A 398 -1.32 -2.34 18.08
N ARG A 399 -1.28 -1.01 18.04
CA ARG A 399 -0.95 -0.15 19.19
C ARG A 399 -2.20 0.21 20.00
N THR A 400 -3.17 0.86 19.37
CA THR A 400 -4.34 1.43 20.08
C THR A 400 -5.47 0.46 20.28
N LYS A 401 -5.45 -0.69 19.58
CA LYS A 401 -6.53 -1.68 19.57
C LYS A 401 -7.87 -1.13 19.10
N MET A 402 -7.87 0.04 18.46
CA MET A 402 -9.04 0.61 17.79
C MET A 402 -9.16 0.05 16.35
N PRO A 403 -10.38 -0.03 15.81
CA PRO A 403 -10.60 -0.41 14.42
C PRO A 403 -9.88 0.57 13.48
N LEU A 404 -9.29 0.04 12.41
CA LEU A 404 -8.70 0.87 11.35
C LEU A 404 -9.77 1.31 10.36
N ILE A 405 -9.66 2.53 9.89
CA ILE A 405 -10.56 3.08 8.88
C ILE A 405 -9.77 3.21 7.58
N TYR A 406 -10.24 2.59 6.51
CA TYR A 406 -9.69 2.86 5.19
C TYR A 406 -10.18 4.22 4.74
N ARG A 407 -9.25 5.09 4.34
CA ARG A 407 -9.59 6.43 3.85
C ARG A 407 -8.67 6.89 2.74
N ALA A 408 -9.20 7.76 1.89
CA ALA A 408 -8.46 8.50 0.90
C ALA A 408 -7.48 9.45 1.58
N MET A 409 -6.22 9.30 1.22
CA MET A 409 -5.14 10.20 1.57
C MET A 409 -4.50 10.71 0.28
N SER A 410 -4.31 12.03 0.16
CA SER A 410 -3.56 12.58 -0.98
C SER A 410 -2.17 11.93 -1.03
N SER A 411 -1.79 11.50 -2.23
CA SER A 411 -0.50 10.89 -2.49
C SER A 411 0.05 11.30 -3.86
N TRP A 412 1.37 11.35 -3.95
CA TRP A 412 2.07 11.50 -5.22
C TRP A 412 2.32 10.12 -5.81
N PHE A 413 2.01 9.96 -7.09
CA PHE A 413 2.16 8.72 -7.82
C PHE A 413 3.13 8.90 -8.98
N VAL A 414 3.83 7.81 -9.31
CA VAL A 414 4.45 7.63 -10.63
C VAL A 414 3.48 6.82 -11.47
N ASP A 415 3.10 7.35 -12.64
CA ASP A 415 2.30 6.67 -13.65
C ASP A 415 3.12 5.53 -14.25
N ILE A 416 2.81 4.30 -13.82
CA ILE A 416 3.54 3.12 -14.26
C ILE A 416 3.03 2.65 -15.61
N ASP A 417 1.76 2.88 -15.94
CA ASP A 417 1.18 2.46 -17.21
C ASP A 417 1.90 3.11 -18.42
N GLN A 418 2.28 4.38 -18.31
CA GLN A 418 3.07 5.06 -19.33
C GLN A 418 4.49 4.47 -19.51
N ILE A 419 5.07 3.90 -18.46
CA ILE A 419 6.48 3.44 -18.43
C ILE A 419 6.58 1.91 -18.59
N LYS A 420 5.51 1.17 -18.33
CA LYS A 420 5.44 -0.30 -18.35
C LYS A 420 6.01 -0.94 -19.63
N PRO A 421 5.75 -0.43 -20.85
CA PRO A 421 6.37 -0.98 -22.05
C PRO A 421 7.90 -0.92 -22.03
N PHE A 422 8.46 0.18 -21.51
CA PHE A 422 9.91 0.34 -21.37
C PHE A 422 10.49 -0.58 -20.29
N MET A 423 9.78 -0.77 -19.17
CA MET A 423 10.20 -1.70 -18.11
C MET A 423 10.26 -3.15 -18.61
N LEU A 424 9.25 -3.59 -19.38
CA LEU A 424 9.22 -4.92 -19.98
C LEU A 424 10.36 -5.10 -21.00
N ALA A 425 10.57 -4.10 -21.87
CA ALA A 425 11.66 -4.13 -22.85
C ALA A 425 13.06 -4.10 -22.19
N ALA A 426 13.22 -3.42 -21.05
CA ALA A 426 14.44 -3.45 -20.27
C ALA A 426 14.65 -4.81 -19.60
N ASN A 427 13.60 -5.41 -19.02
CA ASN A 427 13.64 -6.75 -18.43
C ASN A 427 14.13 -7.79 -19.46
N GLU A 428 13.74 -7.66 -20.73
CA GLU A 428 14.20 -8.55 -21.79
C GLU A 428 15.71 -8.58 -22.01
N GLN A 429 16.39 -7.47 -21.73
CA GLN A 429 17.83 -7.33 -21.89
C GLN A 429 18.63 -7.86 -20.69
N ILE A 430 17.96 -8.13 -19.56
CA ILE A 430 18.59 -8.57 -18.32
C ILE A 430 18.81 -10.08 -18.34
N TYR A 431 20.01 -10.49 -17.96
CA TYR A 431 20.32 -11.89 -17.66
C TYR A 431 19.93 -12.21 -16.21
N TRP A 432 18.94 -13.08 -16.03
CA TRP A 432 18.46 -13.52 -14.72
C TRP A 432 19.08 -14.85 -14.30
N MET A 433 19.41 -14.96 -13.02
CA MET A 433 19.86 -16.21 -12.42
C MET A 433 19.08 -16.48 -11.13
N PRO A 434 18.21 -17.51 -11.08
CA PRO A 434 17.84 -18.41 -12.17
C PRO A 434 16.94 -17.76 -13.24
N GLU A 435 17.03 -18.26 -14.48
CA GLU A 435 16.39 -17.66 -15.66
C GLU A 435 14.86 -17.55 -15.55
N HIS A 436 14.20 -18.55 -14.95
CA HIS A 436 12.73 -18.58 -14.83
C HIS A 436 12.15 -17.40 -14.04
N LEU A 437 12.94 -16.65 -13.26
CA LEU A 437 12.47 -15.46 -12.57
C LEU A 437 12.11 -14.32 -13.52
N LYS A 438 12.80 -14.25 -14.67
CA LYS A 438 12.60 -13.21 -15.70
C LYS A 438 11.16 -13.18 -16.21
N TYR A 439 10.65 -14.34 -16.60
CA TYR A 439 9.29 -14.51 -17.15
C TYR A 439 8.27 -14.99 -16.11
N GLY A 440 8.76 -15.52 -14.98
CA GLY A 440 7.95 -15.94 -13.84
C GLY A 440 7.69 -14.78 -12.90
N ARG A 441 8.17 -14.88 -11.66
CA ARG A 441 7.79 -13.97 -10.57
C ARG A 441 7.99 -12.49 -10.90
N PHE A 442 9.11 -12.10 -11.51
CA PHE A 442 9.37 -10.69 -11.81
C PHE A 442 8.62 -10.22 -13.06
N GLY A 443 8.64 -11.01 -14.13
CA GLY A 443 7.93 -10.69 -15.38
C GLY A 443 6.43 -10.54 -15.17
N LYS A 444 5.80 -11.48 -14.46
CA LYS A 444 4.37 -11.40 -14.12
C LYS A 444 4.02 -10.24 -13.21
N TRP A 445 4.91 -9.89 -12.28
CA TRP A 445 4.73 -8.69 -11.47
C TRP A 445 4.82 -7.41 -12.31
N LEU A 446 5.74 -7.33 -13.28
CA LEU A 446 5.83 -6.18 -14.19
C LEU A 446 4.60 -6.04 -15.09
N GLU A 447 4.10 -7.15 -15.63
CA GLU A 447 2.88 -7.17 -16.46
C GLU A 447 1.68 -6.58 -15.70
N GLY A 448 1.54 -6.94 -14.41
CA GLY A 448 0.47 -6.47 -13.52
C GLY A 448 0.82 -5.25 -12.66
N ALA A 449 1.89 -4.51 -12.97
CA ALA A 449 2.30 -3.38 -12.13
C ALA A 449 1.28 -2.23 -12.22
N HIS A 450 0.87 -1.70 -11.06
CA HIS A 450 0.00 -0.53 -10.93
C HIS A 450 0.83 0.74 -10.65
N ASP A 451 0.18 1.90 -10.70
CA ASP A 451 0.80 3.19 -10.36
C ASP A 451 1.47 3.15 -9.00
N TRP A 452 2.67 3.73 -8.92
CA TRP A 452 3.50 3.65 -7.72
C TRP A 452 3.29 4.87 -6.84
N SER A 453 2.59 4.70 -5.70
CA SER A 453 2.53 5.70 -4.64
C SER A 453 3.91 5.91 -4.00
N ILE A 454 4.48 7.12 -4.17
CA ILE A 454 5.82 7.51 -3.72
C ILE A 454 5.82 8.48 -2.53
N SER A 455 4.69 9.08 -2.15
CA SER A 455 4.61 9.93 -0.95
C SER A 455 4.28 9.13 0.31
N ARG A 456 4.80 9.57 1.45
CA ARG A 456 4.49 8.99 2.76
C ARG A 456 4.33 10.11 3.78
N ASN A 457 3.32 10.00 4.64
CA ASN A 457 3.05 10.99 5.70
C ASN A 457 3.92 10.66 6.93
N ARG A 458 5.23 10.90 6.83
CA ARG A 458 6.25 10.51 7.83
C ARG A 458 7.27 11.66 8.01
N PHE A 459 8.15 11.54 9.00
CA PHE A 459 9.04 12.65 9.42
C PHE A 459 10.51 12.46 8.99
N TRP A 460 10.98 11.22 8.92
CA TRP A 460 12.36 10.85 8.61
C TRP A 460 12.47 10.21 7.22
N GLY A 461 12.74 11.04 6.23
CA GLY A 461 12.88 10.65 4.84
C GLY A 461 13.41 11.77 3.97
N ASN A 462 13.53 11.51 2.66
CA ASN A 462 13.80 12.57 1.71
C ASN A 462 12.50 13.34 1.38
N PRO A 463 12.41 14.65 1.64
CA PRO A 463 11.21 15.42 1.32
C PRO A 463 10.91 15.41 -0.17
N ILE A 464 9.62 15.48 -0.54
CA ILE A 464 9.19 15.71 -1.91
C ILE A 464 9.39 17.20 -2.23
N PRO A 465 10.15 17.58 -3.29
CA PRO A 465 10.50 18.96 -3.57
C PRO A 465 9.41 19.69 -4.38
N VAL A 466 8.22 19.83 -3.79
CA VAL A 466 7.08 20.57 -4.36
C VAL A 466 6.71 21.69 -3.40
N TRP A 467 6.56 22.91 -3.93
CA TRP A 467 6.30 24.15 -3.16
C TRP A 467 5.02 24.83 -3.61
#